data_AF-A0A8W8LAB3-F1
#
_entry.id   AF-A0A8W8LAB3-F1
#
_cell.length_a   1.000
_cell.length_b   1.000
_cell.length_c   1.000
_cell.angle_alpha   90.00
_cell.angle_beta   90.00
_cell.angle_gamma   90.00
#
_symmetry.space_group_name_H-M   'P 1'
#
loop_
_entity.id
_entity.type
_entity.pdbx_description
1 polymer ?
#
loop_
_entity_poly.entity_id
_entity_poly.type
_entity_poly.pdbx_seq_one_letter_code
_entity_poly.pdbx_strand_id
1 'polypeptide(L)'
;SRYLVQQTYASQNQANSRMEESMTPDLFHSHNHPERMIRKMEQYVEKRQLCDVTLIVGSKRIPAHRLVLSAASDYFAAMFMNDVKEASMEEIRMKDVDPDAMVAIVNYAYTGQLECLSLFIMKSCH
;
A
#
# COMPACT_ATOMS: atom_id res chain seq x y z
N SER A 1 13.93 -55.72 -34.08
CA SER A 1 14.75 -54.50 -33.86
C SER A 1 14.00 -53.38 -33.13
N ARG A 2 12.69 -53.14 -33.35
CA ARG A 2 11.92 -52.10 -32.61
C ARG A 2 11.66 -52.40 -31.12
N TYR A 3 11.60 -53.68 -30.73
CA TYR A 3 11.29 -54.09 -29.36
C TYR A 3 12.42 -53.76 -28.34
N LEU A 4 13.68 -53.85 -28.78
CA LEU A 4 14.84 -53.54 -27.92
C LEU A 4 15.03 -52.04 -27.71
N VAL A 5 14.61 -51.20 -28.67
CA VAL A 5 14.62 -49.73 -28.54
C VAL A 5 13.56 -49.28 -27.54
N GLN A 6 12.37 -49.90 -27.51
CA GLN A 6 11.34 -49.57 -26.52
C GLN A 6 11.74 -49.95 -25.08
N GLN A 7 12.52 -51.01 -24.89
CA GLN A 7 12.98 -51.42 -23.57
C GLN A 7 14.05 -50.46 -23.01
N THR A 8 14.97 -49.95 -23.83
CA THR A 8 15.93 -48.93 -23.40
C THR A 8 15.26 -47.59 -23.06
N TYR A 9 14.24 -47.19 -23.82
CA TYR A 9 13.45 -45.98 -23.51
C TYR A 9 12.65 -46.11 -22.21
N ALA A 10 12.10 -47.29 -21.89
CA ALA A 10 11.35 -47.52 -20.66
C ALA A 10 12.26 -47.58 -19.41
N SER A 11 13.46 -48.17 -19.54
CA SER A 11 14.44 -48.24 -18.44
C SER A 11 15.13 -46.90 -18.17
N GLN A 12 15.32 -46.05 -19.17
CA GLN A 12 15.84 -44.68 -18.99
C GLN A 12 14.82 -43.78 -18.26
N ASN A 13 13.52 -44.01 -18.44
CA ASN A 13 12.47 -43.24 -17.77
C ASN A 13 12.23 -43.62 -16.29
N GLN A 14 12.69 -44.80 -15.84
CA GLN A 14 12.62 -45.21 -14.43
C GLN A 14 13.85 -44.76 -13.61
N ALA A 15 14.94 -44.37 -14.26
CA ALA A 15 16.10 -43.79 -13.58
C ALA A 15 16.00 -42.26 -13.39
N ASN A 16 15.01 -41.62 -14.03
CA ASN A 16 14.79 -40.18 -13.94
C ASN A 16 13.64 -39.78 -13.00
N SER A 17 13.17 -40.71 -12.15
CA SER A 17 12.00 -40.50 -11.27
C SER A 17 12.34 -40.28 -9.80
N ARG A 18 13.50 -39.66 -9.51
CA ARG A 18 13.80 -39.10 -8.18
C ARG A 18 14.46 -37.75 -8.38
N MET A 19 13.83 -36.71 -7.84
CA MET A 19 14.14 -35.28 -7.97
C MET A 19 13.48 -34.57 -9.16
N GLU A 20 12.15 -34.66 -9.29
CA GLU A 20 11.39 -33.42 -9.46
C GLU A 20 11.23 -32.81 -8.06
N GLU A 21 12.34 -32.29 -7.53
CA GLU A 21 12.28 -31.34 -6.43
C GLU A 21 11.65 -30.10 -7.05
N SER A 22 10.36 -29.91 -6.75
CA SER A 22 9.63 -28.69 -7.07
C SER A 22 10.48 -27.50 -6.63
N MET A 23 11.19 -26.89 -7.59
CA MET A 23 11.78 -25.56 -7.42
C MET A 23 10.63 -24.55 -7.32
N THR A 24 9.97 -24.53 -6.17
CA THR A 24 9.46 -23.25 -5.68
C THR A 24 10.72 -22.41 -5.47
N PRO A 25 10.86 -21.24 -6.12
CA PRO A 25 11.95 -20.34 -5.79
C PRO A 25 11.91 -20.14 -4.27
N ASP A 26 13.05 -20.25 -3.58
CA ASP A 26 13.13 -19.92 -2.15
C ASP A 26 12.55 -18.52 -1.95
N LEU A 27 11.29 -18.47 -1.50
CA LEU A 27 10.53 -17.23 -1.45
C LEU A 27 10.97 -16.51 -0.18
N PHE A 28 11.92 -15.59 -0.31
CA PHE A 28 12.34 -14.76 0.82
C PHE A 28 11.19 -13.84 1.25
N HIS A 29 10.63 -14.11 2.43
CA HIS A 29 9.59 -13.28 3.04
C HIS A 29 10.14 -12.59 4.30
N SER A 30 10.21 -11.26 4.28
CA SER A 30 10.63 -10.50 5.47
C SER A 30 9.43 -10.20 6.37
N HIS A 31 9.43 -10.81 7.56
CA HIS A 31 8.30 -10.82 8.50
C HIS A 31 7.81 -9.45 9.02
N ASN A 32 8.57 -8.36 8.81
CA ASN A 32 8.20 -7.00 9.27
C ASN A 32 8.39 -5.96 8.16
N HIS A 33 8.37 -6.38 6.89
CA HIS A 33 8.60 -5.46 5.78
C HIS A 33 7.54 -4.34 5.72
N PRO A 34 6.22 -4.63 5.81
CA PRO A 34 5.18 -3.60 5.77
C PRO A 34 5.31 -2.59 6.92
N GLU A 35 5.51 -3.05 8.15
CA GLU A 35 5.64 -2.20 9.34
C GLU A 35 6.88 -1.31 9.26
N ARG A 36 8.00 -1.84 8.73
CA ARG A 36 9.21 -1.04 8.50
C ARG A 36 9.00 -0.01 7.41
N MET A 37 8.26 -0.33 6.35
CA MET A 37 7.94 0.60 5.28
C MET A 37 7.07 1.74 5.78
N ILE A 38 5.96 1.44 6.46
CA ILE A 38 5.04 2.49 6.92
C ILE A 38 5.71 3.41 7.95
N ARG A 39 6.51 2.88 8.88
CA ARG A 39 7.34 3.70 9.80
C ARG A 39 8.32 4.61 9.07
N LYS A 40 8.83 4.18 7.91
CA LYS A 40 9.69 5.03 7.08
C LYS A 40 8.89 6.13 6.38
N MET A 41 7.69 5.82 5.90
CA MET A 41 6.78 6.80 5.30
C MET A 41 6.33 7.85 6.33
N GLU A 42 6.04 7.44 7.57
CA GLU A 42 5.80 8.33 8.71
C GLU A 42 6.98 9.28 8.94
N GLN A 43 8.22 8.76 9.03
CA GLN A 43 9.42 9.60 9.15
C GLN A 43 9.58 10.58 7.98
N TYR A 44 9.19 10.18 6.77
CA TYR A 44 9.24 11.08 5.61
C TYR A 44 8.20 12.19 5.71
N VAL A 45 6.97 11.90 6.15
CA VAL A 45 5.93 12.93 6.27
C VAL A 45 6.27 13.94 7.37
N GLU A 46 6.81 13.50 8.51
CA GLU A 46 7.28 14.37 9.59
C GLU A 46 8.35 15.36 9.11
N LYS A 47 9.27 14.88 8.25
CA LYS A 47 10.34 15.68 7.65
C LYS A 47 9.92 16.40 6.37
N ARG A 48 8.65 16.28 5.96
CA ARG A 48 8.10 16.82 4.70
C ARG A 48 8.86 16.38 3.45
N GLN A 49 9.42 15.17 3.49
CA GLN A 49 10.13 14.57 2.36
C GLN A 49 9.15 13.85 1.46
N LEU A 50 9.33 14.01 0.14
CA LEU A 50 8.52 13.36 -0.90
C LEU A 50 7.02 13.68 -0.84
N CYS A 51 6.58 14.62 -0.01
CA CYS A 51 5.19 15.04 0.07
C CYS A 51 4.80 15.74 -1.24
N ASP A 52 3.78 15.21 -1.91
CA ASP A 52 3.28 15.63 -3.22
C ASP A 52 1.88 16.27 -3.12
N VAL A 53 1.35 16.41 -1.90
CA VAL A 53 0.11 17.15 -1.63
C VAL A 53 0.15 17.82 -0.26
N THR A 54 -0.55 18.95 -0.14
CA THR A 54 -0.89 19.62 1.11
C THR A 54 -2.40 19.77 1.23
N LEU A 55 -3.00 19.15 2.23
CA LEU A 55 -4.41 19.33 2.56
C LEU A 55 -4.57 20.60 3.40
N ILE A 56 -5.47 21.49 2.98
CA ILE A 56 -5.76 22.74 3.67
C ILE A 56 -7.16 22.64 4.26
N VAL A 57 -7.25 22.62 5.59
CA VAL A 57 -8.51 22.50 6.34
C VAL A 57 -8.58 23.60 7.38
N GLY A 58 -9.49 24.56 7.18
CA GLY A 58 -9.52 25.79 7.96
C GLY A 58 -8.18 26.55 7.86
N SER A 59 -7.50 26.73 8.99
CA SER A 59 -6.17 27.36 9.06
C SER A 59 -5.00 26.35 9.02
N LYS A 60 -5.27 25.04 9.08
CA LYS A 60 -4.23 24.01 9.10
C LYS A 60 -3.79 23.63 7.70
N ARG A 61 -2.48 23.43 7.55
CA ARG A 61 -1.83 22.92 6.34
C ARG A 61 -1.15 21.61 6.67
N ILE A 62 -1.58 20.53 6.03
CA ILE A 62 -1.19 19.16 6.36
C ILE A 62 -0.48 18.57 5.13
N PRO A 63 0.86 18.61 5.08
CA PRO A 63 1.61 17.94 4.01
C PRO A 63 1.46 16.43 4.14
N ALA A 64 1.30 15.73 3.02
CA ALA A 64 1.11 14.29 2.98
C ALA A 64 1.58 13.68 1.66
N HIS A 65 1.55 12.35 1.59
CA HIS A 65 1.79 11.57 0.38
C HIS A 65 0.46 11.09 -0.18
N ARG A 66 0.16 11.42 -1.44
CA ARG A 66 -1.05 10.96 -2.14
C ARG A 66 -1.13 9.44 -2.16
N LEU A 67 0.00 8.77 -2.35
CA LEU A 67 0.09 7.31 -2.36
C LEU A 67 -0.40 6.69 -1.04
N VAL A 68 0.10 7.19 0.10
CA VAL A 68 -0.25 6.64 1.42
C VAL A 68 -1.72 6.89 1.73
N LEU A 69 -2.21 8.11 1.49
CA LEU A 69 -3.60 8.45 1.70
C LEU A 69 -4.55 7.66 0.80
N SER A 70 -4.21 7.47 -0.48
CA SER A 70 -5.00 6.65 -1.42
C SER A 70 -5.06 5.20 -0.99
N ALA A 71 -3.92 4.64 -0.55
CA ALA A 71 -3.85 3.25 -0.09
C ALA A 71 -4.66 3.02 1.20
N ALA A 72 -4.79 4.05 2.03
CA ALA A 72 -5.55 4.00 3.28
C ALA A 72 -7.05 4.28 3.09
N SER A 73 -7.50 4.90 2.00
CA SER A 73 -8.89 5.30 1.80
C SER A 73 -9.29 5.50 0.34
N ASP A 74 -10.41 4.87 -0.04
CA ASP A 74 -11.02 5.03 -1.36
C ASP A 74 -11.47 6.46 -1.66
N TYR A 75 -11.83 7.24 -0.62
CA TYR A 75 -12.15 8.67 -0.78
C TYR A 75 -10.94 9.44 -1.32
N PHE A 76 -9.77 9.23 -0.70
CA PHE A 76 -8.52 9.87 -1.14
C PHE A 76 -8.08 9.33 -2.50
N ALA A 77 -8.22 8.03 -2.74
CA ALA A 77 -7.93 7.44 -4.05
C ALA A 77 -8.77 8.09 -5.16
N ALA A 78 -10.08 8.21 -4.97
CA ALA A 78 -10.98 8.87 -5.92
C ALA A 78 -10.63 10.36 -6.10
N MET A 79 -10.33 11.08 -5.02
CA MET A 79 -9.94 12.50 -5.09
C MET A 79 -8.63 12.69 -5.87
N PHE A 80 -7.70 11.75 -5.78
CA PHE A 80 -6.37 11.88 -6.39
C PHE A 80 -6.23 11.25 -7.78
N MET A 81 -7.09 10.30 -8.15
CA MET A 81 -7.00 9.55 -9.41
C MET A 81 -8.03 9.98 -10.47
N ASN A 82 -9.09 10.68 -10.07
CA ASN A 82 -10.09 11.17 -11.03
C ASN A 82 -9.58 12.41 -11.77
N ASP A 83 -10.07 12.63 -13.01
CA ASP A 83 -9.80 13.81 -13.84
C ASP A 83 -10.49 15.10 -13.33
N VAL A 84 -10.50 15.29 -12.02
CA VAL A 84 -10.97 16.52 -11.37
C VAL A 84 -9.78 17.45 -11.14
N LYS A 85 -10.02 18.76 -11.16
CA LYS A 85 -8.94 19.77 -11.08
C LYS A 85 -8.04 19.59 -9.86
N GLU A 86 -8.60 19.08 -8.77
CA GLU A 86 -7.94 18.80 -7.50
C GLU A 86 -6.85 17.73 -7.66
N ALA A 87 -7.01 16.79 -8.60
CA ALA A 87 -6.04 15.72 -8.79
C ALA A 87 -4.68 16.24 -9.29
N SER A 88 -4.60 17.38 -9.98
CA SER A 88 -3.30 17.96 -10.36
C SER A 88 -2.76 19.01 -9.38
N MET A 89 -3.48 19.30 -8.30
CA MET A 89 -3.09 20.36 -7.37
C MET A 89 -2.13 19.86 -6.28
N GLU A 90 -1.09 20.65 -6.01
CA GLU A 90 -0.21 20.47 -4.85
C GLU A 90 -0.90 20.89 -3.54
N GLU A 91 -1.91 21.77 -3.62
CA GLU A 91 -2.69 22.24 -2.47
C GLU A 91 -4.18 21.98 -2.69
N ILE A 92 -4.81 21.19 -1.81
CA ILE A 92 -6.24 20.88 -1.89
C ILE A 92 -6.95 21.45 -0.67
N ARG A 93 -7.91 22.34 -0.92
CA ARG A 93 -8.72 22.96 0.13
C ARG A 93 -9.95 22.12 0.40
N MET A 94 -10.04 21.55 1.61
CA MET A 94 -11.20 20.79 2.04
C MET A 94 -12.12 21.70 2.85
N LYS A 95 -13.38 21.80 2.42
CA LYS A 95 -14.43 22.54 3.12
C LYS A 95 -15.24 21.56 3.97
N ASP A 96 -15.87 22.08 5.02
CA ASP A 96 -16.82 21.34 5.85
C ASP A 96 -16.24 20.10 6.57
N VAL A 97 -14.92 20.08 6.77
CA VAL A 97 -14.21 19.07 7.56
C VAL A 97 -13.59 19.73 8.78
N ASP A 98 -13.70 19.09 9.94
CA ASP A 98 -13.05 19.55 11.16
C ASP A 98 -11.50 19.42 11.03
N PRO A 99 -10.73 20.48 11.33
CA PRO A 99 -9.27 20.44 11.16
C PRO A 99 -8.56 19.43 12.07
N ASP A 100 -9.05 19.18 13.28
CA ASP A 100 -8.45 18.21 14.21
C ASP A 100 -8.76 16.78 13.74
N ALA A 101 -9.99 16.56 13.28
CA ALA A 101 -10.43 15.34 12.63
C ALA A 101 -9.54 14.97 11.43
N MET A 102 -9.29 15.90 10.51
CA MET A 102 -8.45 15.63 9.35
C MET A 102 -7.02 15.26 9.74
N VAL A 103 -6.43 15.94 10.73
CA VAL A 103 -5.10 15.59 11.25
C VAL A 103 -5.10 14.18 11.82
N ALA A 104 -6.13 13.80 12.57
CA ALA A 104 -6.24 12.45 13.13
C ALA A 104 -6.36 11.36 12.04
N ILE A 105 -7.14 11.60 10.97
CA ILE A 105 -7.24 10.67 9.83
C ILE A 105 -5.87 10.51 9.15
N VAL A 106 -5.19 11.62 8.87
CA VAL A 106 -3.89 11.59 8.20
C VAL A 106 -2.89 10.83 9.08
N ASN A 107 -2.83 11.12 10.38
CA ASN A 107 -1.97 10.39 11.31
C ASN A 107 -2.30 8.89 11.34
N TYR A 108 -3.58 8.54 11.35
CA TYR A 108 -4.03 7.15 11.26
C TYR A 108 -3.54 6.46 9.98
N ALA A 109 -3.54 7.14 8.83
CA ALA A 109 -3.04 6.57 7.58
C ALA A 109 -1.55 6.17 7.64
N TYR A 110 -0.75 6.84 8.46
CA TYR A 110 0.67 6.52 8.65
C TYR A 110 0.96 5.58 9.83
N THR A 111 0.11 5.58 10.86
CA THR A 111 0.41 4.87 12.11
C THR A 111 -0.46 3.65 12.35
N GLY A 112 -1.62 3.57 11.68
CA GLY A 112 -2.69 2.63 12.01
C GLY A 112 -3.34 2.89 13.37
N GLN A 113 -3.04 4.02 14.03
CA GLN A 113 -3.54 4.37 15.35
C GLN A 113 -4.42 5.59 15.29
N LEU A 114 -5.55 5.54 15.99
CA LEU A 114 -6.52 6.61 16.03
C LEU A 114 -6.83 6.90 17.50
N GLU A 115 -6.25 7.96 18.03
CA GLU A 115 -6.55 8.46 19.37
C GLU A 115 -7.93 9.12 19.33
N CYS A 116 -8.96 8.40 19.77
CA CYS A 116 -10.34 8.80 19.52
C CYS A 116 -10.90 9.73 20.59
N LEU A 117 -11.41 10.88 20.13
CA LEU A 117 -12.57 11.57 20.72
C LEU A 117 -13.55 12.06 19.63
N SER A 118 -13.59 11.41 18.46
CA SER A 118 -14.55 11.73 17.39
C SER A 118 -14.86 10.51 16.50
N LEU A 119 -15.68 9.61 17.02
CA LEU A 119 -16.23 8.41 16.35
C LEU A 119 -17.01 8.70 15.03
N PHE A 120 -17.16 9.97 14.63
CA PHE A 120 -18.00 10.40 13.51
C PHE A 120 -17.29 10.41 12.15
N ILE A 121 -15.96 10.38 12.10
CA ILE A 121 -15.23 10.71 10.88
C ILE A 121 -15.19 9.57 9.86
N MET A 122 -15.05 8.32 10.30
CA MET A 122 -15.01 7.17 9.36
C MET A 122 -16.37 6.79 8.79
N LYS A 123 -17.49 7.22 9.39
CA LYS A 123 -18.83 6.95 8.84
C LYS A 123 -19.14 7.74 7.57
N SER A 124 -18.33 8.76 7.24
CA SER A 124 -18.47 9.58 6.03
C SER A 124 -17.49 9.19 4.91
N CYS A 125 -16.55 8.26 5.16
CA CYS A 125 -15.59 7.77 4.16
C CYS A 125 -16.01 6.45 3.51
N HIS A 126 -17.19 5.90 3.84
CA HIS A 126 -17.71 4.66 3.27
C HIS A 126 -18.99 4.92 2.46
#